data_AF-A0A7L2B7X0-F1
#
_entry.id   AF-A0A7L2B7X0-F1
#
_cell.length_a   1.000
_cell.length_b   1.000
_cell.length_c   1.000
_cell.angle_alpha   90.00
_cell.angle_beta   90.00
_cell.angle_gamma   90.00
#
_symmetry.space_group_name_H-M   'P 1'
#
loop_
_entity.id
_entity.type
_entity.pdbx_description
1 polymer ?
#
loop_
_entity_poly.entity_id
_entity_poly.type
_entity_poly.pdbx_seq_one_letter_code
_entity_poly.pdbx_strand_id
1 'polypeptide(L)'
;EHIDERAVCNAVAPGKDVDGFHIMNVGRLCLDQPSIIPATAAAVWEIIKRTGIQTFGKNVVVAGRSKNVGMPISMLLHTDGEHERPGGDATVTITHRYTPKEQLKIHTRLADIVVVAAGIPKLITTDMVKEGAAVIDVGINHIHDPLTGKTKLVGDVDFEEVKKKAGFITPVPGGVGPMTVAMLLKNTLVAAKKLIY
;
A
#
# COMPACT_ATOMS: atom_id res chain seq x y z
N GLU A 1 6.94 -8.79 21.92
CA GLU A 1 6.43 -8.24 23.20
C GLU A 1 7.52 -7.72 24.13
N HIS A 2 8.62 -8.45 24.36
CA HIS A 2 9.71 -7.96 25.22
C HIS A 2 10.69 -6.95 24.57
N ILE A 3 10.57 -6.71 23.25
CA ILE A 3 11.40 -5.77 22.48
C ILE A 3 10.51 -4.64 21.96
N ASP A 4 10.98 -3.41 22.09
CA ASP A 4 10.39 -2.23 21.45
C ASP A 4 10.84 -2.14 19.98
N GLU A 5 9.94 -2.49 19.07
CA GLU A 5 10.19 -2.43 17.62
C GLU A 5 10.54 -1.02 17.14
N ARG A 6 9.97 0.04 17.74
CA ARG A 6 10.25 1.42 17.35
C ARG A 6 11.66 1.82 17.75
N ALA A 7 12.10 1.42 18.94
CA ALA A 7 13.47 1.63 19.39
C ALA A 7 14.47 0.93 18.45
N VAL A 8 14.18 -0.32 18.03
CA VAL A 8 15.02 -1.06 17.08
C VAL A 8 15.08 -0.37 15.71
N CYS A 9 13.94 0.02 15.13
CA CYS A 9 13.91 0.71 13.84
C CYS A 9 14.71 2.03 13.88
N ASN A 10 14.60 2.79 14.98
CA ASN A 10 15.30 4.06 15.15
C ASN A 10 16.79 3.92 15.49
N ALA A 11 17.27 2.71 15.80
CA ALA A 11 18.70 2.46 16.00
C ALA A 11 19.46 2.27 14.68
N VAL A 12 18.76 1.97 13.58
CA VAL A 12 19.35 1.82 12.24
C VAL A 12 19.72 3.20 11.69
N ALA A 13 20.96 3.37 11.21
CA ALA A 13 21.37 4.64 10.60
C ALA A 13 20.43 5.02 9.42
N PRO A 14 19.91 6.27 9.35
CA PRO A 14 18.90 6.66 8.35
C PRO A 14 19.27 6.36 6.90
N GLY A 15 20.55 6.54 6.54
CA GLY A 15 21.06 6.26 5.18
C GLY A 15 21.25 4.78 4.86
N LYS A 16 21.07 3.88 5.83
CA LYS A 16 21.11 2.42 5.66
C LYS A 16 19.76 1.75 5.91
N ASP A 17 18.75 2.52 6.30
CA ASP A 17 17.39 2.05 6.57
C ASP A 17 16.63 1.80 5.26
N VAL A 18 16.94 0.68 4.61
CA VAL A 18 16.34 0.28 3.32
C VAL A 18 14.85 -0.06 3.42
N ASP A 19 14.34 -0.27 4.63
CA ASP A 19 12.91 -0.43 4.92
C ASP A 19 12.17 0.91 5.10
N GLY A 20 12.89 2.01 5.31
CA GLY A 20 12.30 3.35 5.45
C GLY A 20 11.48 3.53 6.74
N PHE A 21 11.79 2.78 7.81
CA PHE A 21 11.03 2.81 9.07
C PHE A 21 11.61 3.75 10.12
N HIS A 22 12.86 4.19 9.94
CA HIS A 22 13.51 5.15 10.81
C HIS A 22 12.72 6.47 10.81
N ILE A 23 12.56 7.09 11.99
CA ILE A 23 11.75 8.30 12.15
C ILE A 23 12.15 9.44 11.17
N MET A 24 13.44 9.57 10.86
CA MET A 24 13.93 10.53 9.87
C MET A 24 13.40 10.25 8.45
N ASN A 25 13.39 8.99 8.00
CA ASN A 25 12.86 8.64 6.67
C ASN A 25 11.35 8.84 6.61
N VAL A 26 10.63 8.44 7.66
CA VAL A 26 9.18 8.67 7.78
C VAL A 26 8.86 10.17 7.83
N GLY A 27 9.61 10.96 8.61
CA GLY A 27 9.44 12.40 8.72
C GLY A 27 9.65 13.10 7.38
N ARG A 28 10.73 12.76 6.67
CA ARG A 28 11.02 13.28 5.32
C ARG A 28 9.94 12.88 4.31
N LEU A 29 9.45 11.63 4.35
CA LEU A 29 8.31 11.20 3.53
C LEU A 29 7.07 12.05 3.79
N CYS A 30 6.78 12.35 5.06
CA CYS A 30 5.61 13.15 5.44
C CYS A 30 5.73 14.64 5.07
N LEU A 31 6.95 15.12 4.78
CA LEU A 31 7.25 16.49 4.37
C LEU A 31 7.54 16.59 2.86
N ASP A 32 7.24 15.54 2.09
CA ASP A 32 7.51 15.45 0.65
C ASP A 32 8.97 15.68 0.25
N GLN A 33 9.88 15.38 1.16
CA GLN A 33 11.32 15.44 0.93
C GLN A 33 11.87 14.10 0.41
N PRO A 34 13.01 14.10 -0.29
CA PRO A 34 13.69 12.87 -0.67
C PRO A 34 13.97 11.98 0.56
N SER A 35 13.48 10.75 0.56
CA SER A 35 13.64 9.78 1.66
C SER A 35 13.67 8.35 1.15
N ILE A 36 14.17 7.42 1.97
CA ILE A 36 13.97 6.00 1.69
C ILE A 36 12.52 5.65 2.05
N ILE A 37 11.76 5.22 1.04
CA ILE A 37 10.32 4.97 1.16
C ILE A 37 10.10 3.49 1.52
N PRO A 38 9.16 3.16 2.43
CA PRO A 38 8.79 1.77 2.70
C PRO A 38 8.51 0.96 1.44
N ALA A 39 9.18 -0.19 1.33
CA ALA A 39 9.24 -0.96 0.09
C ALA A 39 7.85 -1.35 -0.45
N THR A 40 6.91 -1.73 0.43
CA THR A 40 5.53 -2.04 0.03
C THR A 40 4.77 -0.81 -0.46
N ALA A 41 4.99 0.37 0.15
CA ALA A 41 4.35 1.60 -0.31
C ALA A 41 4.92 2.05 -1.66
N ALA A 42 6.24 1.96 -1.83
CA ALA A 42 6.90 2.17 -3.10
C ALA A 42 6.42 1.17 -4.18
N ALA A 43 6.14 -0.07 -3.80
CA ALA A 43 5.63 -1.10 -4.70
C ALA A 43 4.24 -0.76 -5.24
N VAL A 44 3.32 -0.35 -4.36
CA VAL A 44 1.98 0.11 -4.76
C VAL A 44 2.08 1.32 -5.70
N TRP A 45 2.90 2.30 -5.34
CA TRP A 45 3.14 3.49 -6.16
C TRP A 45 3.69 3.13 -7.55
N GLU A 46 4.63 2.20 -7.63
CA GLU A 46 5.24 1.76 -8.88
C GLU A 46 4.26 0.97 -9.76
N ILE A 47 3.40 0.14 -9.16
CA ILE A 47 2.32 -0.56 -9.89
C ILE A 47 1.38 0.47 -10.55
N ILE A 48 0.93 1.47 -9.79
CA ILE A 48 0.03 2.53 -10.29
C ILE A 48 0.66 3.24 -11.50
N LYS A 49 1.88 3.76 -11.34
CA LYS A 49 2.57 4.51 -12.40
C LYS A 49 2.84 3.66 -13.63
N ARG A 50 3.39 2.45 -13.47
CA ARG A 50 3.76 1.59 -14.60
C ARG A 50 2.55 1.08 -15.38
N THR A 51 1.39 1.02 -14.73
CA THR A 51 0.13 0.63 -15.36
C THR A 51 -0.57 1.83 -16.02
N GLY A 52 -0.09 3.06 -15.80
CA GLY A 52 -0.70 4.27 -16.36
C GLY A 52 -1.99 4.70 -15.64
N ILE A 53 -2.25 4.18 -14.44
CA ILE A 53 -3.42 4.54 -13.64
C ILE A 53 -3.24 5.99 -13.16
N GLN A 54 -4.18 6.86 -13.53
CA GLN A 54 -4.14 8.28 -13.16
C GLN A 54 -4.48 8.46 -11.66
N THR A 55 -3.72 9.30 -10.96
CA THR A 55 -3.96 9.64 -9.55
C THR A 55 -4.43 11.08 -9.36
N PHE A 56 -3.99 12.00 -10.22
CA PHE A 56 -4.30 13.43 -10.12
C PHE A 56 -5.82 13.67 -10.13
N GLY A 57 -6.32 14.29 -9.06
CA GLY A 57 -7.74 14.59 -8.86
C GLY A 57 -8.64 13.36 -8.69
N LYS A 58 -8.08 12.16 -8.47
CA LYS A 58 -8.85 10.93 -8.30
C LYS A 58 -9.19 10.64 -6.84
N ASN A 59 -10.30 9.94 -6.63
CA ASN A 59 -10.68 9.47 -5.32
C ASN A 59 -9.95 8.16 -5.01
N VAL A 60 -9.25 8.12 -3.88
CA VAL A 60 -8.52 6.95 -3.43
C VAL A 60 -9.01 6.54 -2.05
N VAL A 61 -9.24 5.25 -1.85
CA VAL A 61 -9.44 4.68 -0.52
C VAL A 61 -8.24 3.80 -0.16
N VAL A 62 -7.66 4.05 1.00
CA VAL A 62 -6.65 3.17 1.61
C VAL A 62 -7.28 2.49 2.83
N ALA A 63 -7.57 1.19 2.69
CA ALA A 63 -8.10 0.35 3.77
C ALA A 63 -6.97 -0.27 4.59
N GLY A 64 -6.57 0.43 5.64
CA GLY A 64 -5.43 0.11 6.48
C GLY A 64 -4.64 1.35 6.85
N ARG A 65 -4.20 1.45 8.11
CA ARG A 65 -3.46 2.62 8.64
C ARG A 65 -2.14 2.25 9.34
N SER A 66 -1.60 1.07 9.04
CA SER A 66 -0.33 0.64 9.62
C SER A 66 0.79 1.62 9.26
N LYS A 67 1.78 1.76 10.14
CA LYS A 67 2.86 2.73 9.96
C LYS A 67 3.84 2.34 8.86
N ASN A 68 3.90 1.05 8.53
CA ASN A 68 4.79 0.49 7.52
C ASN A 68 4.14 0.34 6.12
N VAL A 69 2.80 0.37 6.02
CA VAL A 69 2.10 0.15 4.74
C VAL A 69 1.03 1.22 4.49
N GLY A 70 -0.06 1.21 5.25
CA GLY A 70 -1.23 2.04 4.94
C GLY A 70 -0.97 3.54 5.01
N MET A 71 -0.27 4.01 6.07
CA MET A 71 0.06 5.43 6.20
C MET A 71 1.03 5.89 5.10
N PRO A 72 2.17 5.22 4.83
CA PRO A 72 3.05 5.62 3.73
C PRO A 72 2.39 5.63 2.35
N ILE A 73 1.53 4.65 2.05
CA ILE A 73 0.73 4.63 0.80
C ILE A 73 -0.16 5.87 0.70
N SER A 74 -0.83 6.22 1.80
CA SER A 74 -1.69 7.41 1.85
C SER A 74 -0.89 8.68 1.65
N MET A 75 0.30 8.78 2.25
CA MET A 75 1.21 9.93 2.07
C MET A 75 1.66 10.07 0.62
N LEU A 76 2.05 8.98 -0.05
CA LEU A 76 2.46 9.05 -1.45
C LEU A 76 1.34 9.49 -2.39
N LEU A 77 0.11 9.05 -2.13
CA LEU A 77 -1.02 9.25 -3.05
C LEU A 77 -1.66 10.64 -2.95
N HIS A 78 -1.70 11.27 -1.77
CA HIS A 78 -2.42 12.55 -1.61
C HIS A 78 -1.58 13.80 -1.83
N THR A 79 -0.26 13.67 -1.71
CA THR A 79 0.68 14.79 -1.69
C THR A 79 0.88 15.42 -3.06
N ASP A 80 1.44 16.62 -3.06
CA ASP A 80 1.61 17.46 -4.25
C ASP A 80 2.61 16.84 -5.24
N GLY A 81 2.22 16.76 -6.51
CA GLY A 81 3.09 16.30 -7.60
C GLY A 81 4.29 17.20 -7.89
N GLU A 82 4.26 18.46 -7.47
CA GLU A 82 5.31 19.47 -7.74
C GLU A 82 6.36 19.57 -6.62
N HIS A 83 6.21 18.83 -5.51
CA HIS A 83 7.19 18.81 -4.43
C HIS A 83 8.48 18.04 -4.77
N GLU A 84 9.54 18.22 -3.96
CA GLU A 84 10.87 17.60 -4.17
C GLU A 84 10.78 16.09 -4.42
N ARG A 85 9.90 15.41 -3.68
CA ARG A 85 9.43 14.07 -3.98
C ARG A 85 7.98 14.17 -4.51
N PRO A 86 7.76 14.00 -5.83
CA PRO A 86 6.43 14.09 -6.44
C PRO A 86 5.41 13.13 -5.83
N GLY A 87 4.31 13.66 -5.31
CA GLY A 87 3.12 12.94 -4.87
C GLY A 87 2.17 12.56 -6.00
N GLY A 88 0.92 12.30 -5.64
CA GLY A 88 -0.11 11.79 -6.57
C GLY A 88 -1.32 12.68 -6.75
N ASP A 89 -1.43 13.78 -6.00
CA ASP A 89 -2.52 14.74 -6.08
C ASP A 89 -3.91 14.10 -5.99
N ALA A 90 -4.02 12.98 -5.26
CA ALA A 90 -5.27 12.27 -5.11
C ALA A 90 -6.02 12.71 -3.85
N THR A 91 -7.35 12.66 -3.90
CA THR A 91 -8.18 12.81 -2.70
C THR A 91 -8.22 11.47 -1.96
N VAL A 92 -7.42 11.33 -0.89
CA VAL A 92 -7.26 10.06 -0.16
C VAL A 92 -8.16 9.98 1.07
N THR A 93 -8.96 8.92 1.17
CA THR A 93 -9.69 8.52 2.38
C THR A 93 -9.00 7.33 3.04
N ILE A 94 -8.63 7.47 4.31
CA ILE A 94 -8.03 6.39 5.10
C ILE A 94 -9.12 5.71 5.93
N THR A 95 -9.25 4.39 5.79
CA THR A 95 -10.15 3.58 6.63
C THR A 95 -9.36 2.59 7.48
N HIS A 96 -9.96 2.11 8.57
CA HIS A 96 -9.28 1.26 9.55
C HIS A 96 -10.25 0.38 10.33
N ARG A 97 -9.74 -0.40 11.29
CA ARG A 97 -10.51 -1.35 12.13
C ARG A 97 -11.74 -0.78 12.89
N TYR A 98 -11.91 0.54 12.93
CA TYR A 98 -13.06 1.19 13.58
C TYR A 98 -13.96 1.91 12.57
N THR A 99 -13.63 1.86 11.29
CA THR A 99 -14.52 2.31 10.22
C THR A 99 -15.62 1.26 10.07
N PRO A 100 -16.89 1.60 10.31
CA PRO A 100 -17.99 0.67 10.09
C PRO A 100 -18.01 0.19 8.64
N LYS A 101 -18.44 -1.05 8.39
CA LYS A 101 -18.47 -1.63 7.03
C LYS A 101 -19.28 -0.80 6.05
N GLU A 102 -20.40 -0.23 6.50
CA GLU A 102 -21.22 0.67 5.67
C GLU A 102 -20.48 1.94 5.27
N GLN A 103 -19.69 2.54 6.18
CA GLN A 103 -18.87 3.70 5.86
C GLN A 103 -17.74 3.35 4.89
N LEU A 104 -17.07 2.20 5.11
CA LEU A 104 -16.07 1.69 4.17
C LEU A 104 -16.67 1.55 2.76
N LYS A 105 -17.85 0.94 2.65
CA LYS A 105 -18.56 0.74 1.38
C LYS A 105 -18.95 2.06 0.70
N ILE A 106 -19.39 3.07 1.45
CA ILE A 106 -19.71 4.39 0.90
C ILE A 106 -18.48 4.98 0.21
N HIS A 107 -17.33 5.00 0.90
CA HIS A 107 -16.12 5.57 0.35
C HIS A 107 -15.54 4.76 -0.80
N THR A 108 -15.50 3.42 -0.71
CA THR A 108 -14.93 2.59 -1.79
C THR A 108 -15.77 2.64 -3.07
N ARG A 109 -17.09 2.85 -2.98
CA ARG A 109 -17.95 3.01 -4.17
C ARG A 109 -17.70 4.31 -4.92
N LEU A 110 -17.11 5.32 -4.27
CA LEU A 110 -16.74 6.59 -4.88
C LEU A 110 -15.30 6.60 -5.40
N ALA A 111 -14.50 5.60 -5.00
CA ALA A 111 -13.08 5.54 -5.28
C ALA A 111 -12.80 5.11 -6.73
N ASP A 112 -11.88 5.82 -7.37
CA ASP A 112 -11.25 5.40 -8.62
C ASP A 112 -10.13 4.39 -8.36
N ILE A 113 -9.51 4.44 -7.18
CA ILE A 113 -8.47 3.50 -6.74
C ILE A 113 -8.79 3.03 -5.31
N VAL A 114 -8.82 1.72 -5.11
CA VAL A 114 -8.92 1.10 -3.78
C VAL A 114 -7.61 0.36 -3.51
N VAL A 115 -6.88 0.78 -2.47
CA VAL A 115 -5.73 0.05 -1.95
C VAL A 115 -6.13 -0.59 -0.62
N VAL A 116 -6.02 -1.91 -0.50
CA VAL A 116 -6.39 -2.64 0.72
C VAL A 116 -5.18 -3.34 1.32
N ALA A 117 -4.95 -3.08 2.61
CA ALA A 117 -3.83 -3.57 3.41
C ALA A 117 -4.29 -3.80 4.86
N ALA A 118 -5.41 -4.52 5.03
CA ALA A 118 -6.09 -4.71 6.30
C ALA A 118 -5.81 -6.07 6.93
N GLY A 119 -5.44 -7.09 6.15
CA GLY A 119 -5.25 -8.46 6.62
C GLY A 119 -6.58 -9.11 7.00
N ILE A 120 -7.62 -8.90 6.18
CA ILE A 120 -8.96 -9.45 6.37
C ILE A 120 -9.40 -10.05 5.03
N PRO A 121 -9.46 -11.39 4.90
CA PRO A 121 -9.91 -12.03 3.67
C PRO A 121 -11.28 -11.56 3.22
N LYS A 122 -11.43 -11.27 1.93
CA LYS A 122 -12.70 -10.83 1.31
C LYS A 122 -13.33 -9.60 1.98
N LEU A 123 -12.53 -8.70 2.54
CA LEU A 123 -12.99 -7.41 3.04
C LEU A 123 -13.60 -6.55 1.94
N ILE A 124 -12.96 -6.52 0.75
CA ILE A 124 -13.44 -5.76 -0.41
C ILE A 124 -14.20 -6.71 -1.35
N THR A 125 -15.49 -6.44 -1.53
CA THR A 125 -16.41 -7.21 -2.37
C THR A 125 -16.89 -6.38 -3.58
N THR A 126 -17.48 -7.05 -4.57
CA THR A 126 -17.88 -6.43 -5.86
C THR A 126 -18.86 -5.28 -5.73
N ASP A 127 -19.75 -5.30 -4.74
CA ASP A 127 -20.71 -4.22 -4.45
C ASP A 127 -20.05 -2.97 -3.84
N MET A 128 -18.80 -3.08 -3.41
CA MET A 128 -18.01 -2.01 -2.84
C MET A 128 -17.12 -1.29 -3.87
N VAL A 129 -16.93 -1.88 -5.06
CA VAL A 129 -16.00 -1.38 -6.08
C VAL A 129 -16.77 -0.65 -7.18
N LYS A 130 -16.29 0.53 -7.59
CA LYS A 130 -16.80 1.28 -8.75
C LYS A 130 -16.43 0.57 -10.07
N GLU A 131 -17.30 0.61 -11.06
CA GLU A 131 -16.99 0.10 -12.41
C GLU A 131 -15.72 0.76 -12.96
N GLY A 132 -14.78 -0.05 -13.45
CA GLY A 132 -13.52 0.44 -14.02
C GLY A 132 -12.48 0.93 -13.00
N ALA A 133 -12.75 0.85 -11.69
CA ALA A 133 -11.78 1.24 -10.67
C ALA A 133 -10.54 0.33 -10.66
N ALA A 134 -9.42 0.86 -10.18
CA ALA A 134 -8.23 0.08 -9.88
C ALA A 134 -8.28 -0.46 -8.45
N VAL A 135 -8.00 -1.75 -8.27
CA VAL A 135 -8.00 -2.42 -6.96
C VAL A 135 -6.62 -3.04 -6.70
N ILE A 136 -5.92 -2.54 -5.69
CA ILE A 136 -4.57 -2.99 -5.31
C ILE A 136 -4.66 -3.70 -3.96
N ASP A 137 -4.49 -5.01 -4.02
CA ASP A 137 -4.55 -5.92 -2.88
C ASP A 137 -3.14 -6.15 -2.32
N VAL A 138 -2.87 -5.52 -1.18
CA VAL A 138 -1.63 -5.65 -0.40
C VAL A 138 -1.78 -6.70 0.71
N GLY A 139 -3.02 -7.16 0.97
CA GLY A 139 -3.33 -8.10 2.02
C GLY A 139 -2.62 -9.43 1.85
N ILE A 140 -2.18 -10.01 2.95
CA ILE A 140 -1.59 -11.35 2.99
C ILE A 140 -2.27 -12.12 4.12
N ASN A 141 -3.08 -13.10 3.75
CA ASN A 141 -3.80 -13.96 4.67
C ASN A 141 -3.51 -15.43 4.36
N HIS A 142 -3.28 -16.21 5.41
CA HIS A 142 -3.14 -17.66 5.31
C HIS A 142 -4.47 -18.30 5.67
N ILE A 143 -5.10 -18.98 4.71
CA ILE A 143 -6.33 -19.75 4.94
C ILE A 143 -6.02 -21.24 4.81
N HIS A 144 -6.63 -22.04 5.67
CA HIS A 144 -6.50 -23.48 5.61
C HIS A 144 -7.58 -24.05 4.70
N ASP A 145 -7.19 -24.84 3.69
CA ASP A 145 -8.13 -25.58 2.87
C ASP A 145 -8.61 -26.82 3.64
N PRO A 146 -9.89 -26.89 4.03
CA PRO A 146 -10.41 -28.01 4.82
C PRO A 146 -10.46 -29.33 4.03
N LEU A 147 -10.41 -29.29 2.70
CA LEU A 147 -10.44 -30.49 1.84
C LEU A 147 -9.04 -31.05 1.60
N THR A 148 -8.06 -30.18 1.39
CA THR A 148 -6.69 -30.61 1.05
C THR A 148 -5.70 -30.53 2.22
N GLY A 149 -6.07 -29.89 3.32
CA GLY A 149 -5.20 -29.61 4.46
C GLY A 149 -4.06 -28.64 4.16
N LYS A 150 -4.03 -28.03 2.97
CA LYS A 150 -2.98 -27.11 2.55
C LYS A 150 -3.31 -25.68 2.97
N THR A 151 -2.28 -24.94 3.36
CA THR A 151 -2.40 -23.50 3.57
C THR A 151 -2.31 -22.79 2.23
N LYS A 152 -3.33 -21.97 1.93
CA LYS A 152 -3.38 -21.11 0.75
C LYS A 152 -3.18 -19.66 1.16
N LEU A 153 -2.42 -18.92 0.35
CA LEU A 153 -2.28 -17.48 0.46
C LEU A 153 -3.42 -16.79 -0.30
N VAL A 154 -4.13 -15.89 0.37
CA VAL A 154 -5.18 -15.05 -0.22
C VAL A 154 -5.04 -13.60 0.23
N GLY A 155 -5.53 -12.68 -0.56
CA GLY A 155 -5.55 -11.25 -0.24
C GLY A 155 -6.80 -10.83 0.52
N ASP A 156 -6.99 -9.52 0.62
CA ASP A 156 -8.14 -8.90 1.28
C ASP A 156 -9.34 -8.71 0.33
N VAL A 157 -9.18 -8.96 -0.96
CA VAL A 157 -10.21 -8.77 -1.99
C VAL A 157 -10.87 -10.09 -2.37
N ASP A 158 -12.18 -10.08 -2.61
CA ASP A 158 -12.88 -11.19 -3.29
C ASP A 158 -12.55 -11.20 -4.79
N PHE A 159 -11.32 -11.61 -5.11
CA PHE A 159 -10.69 -11.41 -6.42
C PHE A 159 -11.53 -11.90 -7.61
N GLU A 160 -12.13 -13.09 -7.51
CA GLU A 160 -12.88 -13.70 -8.61
C GLU A 160 -14.12 -12.91 -9.02
N GLU A 161 -14.78 -12.25 -8.07
CA GLU A 161 -15.95 -11.43 -8.34
C GLU A 161 -15.56 -9.99 -8.66
N VAL A 162 -14.56 -9.43 -7.97
CA VAL A 162 -14.13 -8.04 -8.18
C VAL A 162 -13.44 -7.86 -9.53
N LYS A 163 -12.70 -8.86 -10.04
CA LYS A 163 -12.05 -8.79 -11.36
C LYS A 163 -13.03 -8.61 -12.52
N LYS A 164 -14.30 -8.95 -12.34
CA LYS A 164 -15.35 -8.78 -13.36
C LYS A 164 -15.80 -7.32 -13.52
N LYS A 165 -15.42 -6.46 -12.57
CA LYS A 165 -15.89 -5.07 -12.43
C LYS A 165 -14.76 -4.04 -12.41
N ALA A 166 -13.64 -4.40 -11.78
CA ALA A 166 -12.47 -3.55 -11.71
C ALA A 166 -11.81 -3.42 -13.09
N GLY A 167 -11.36 -2.21 -13.44
CA GLY A 167 -10.56 -1.99 -14.65
C GLY A 167 -9.13 -2.54 -14.50
N PHE A 168 -8.61 -2.53 -13.26
CA PHE A 168 -7.33 -3.11 -12.90
C PHE A 168 -7.46 -3.81 -11.54
N ILE A 169 -6.82 -4.97 -11.39
CA ILE A 169 -6.80 -5.70 -10.12
C ILE A 169 -5.47 -6.46 -9.94
N THR A 170 -4.88 -6.38 -8.75
CA THR A 170 -3.67 -7.17 -8.45
C THR A 170 -4.04 -8.50 -7.76
N PRO A 171 -3.47 -9.64 -8.19
CA PRO A 171 -3.73 -10.93 -7.54
C PRO A 171 -2.91 -11.10 -6.25
N VAL A 172 -3.39 -11.98 -5.37
CA VAL A 172 -2.62 -12.49 -4.23
C VAL A 172 -2.69 -14.02 -4.26
N PRO A 173 -1.55 -14.73 -4.41
CA PRO A 173 -0.18 -14.22 -4.63
C PRO A 173 0.03 -13.59 -6.03
N GLY A 174 1.17 -12.93 -6.23
CA GLY A 174 1.66 -12.50 -7.55
C GLY A 174 1.53 -11.01 -7.87
N GLY A 175 0.86 -10.23 -7.02
CA GLY A 175 0.72 -8.78 -7.16
C GLY A 175 1.79 -7.98 -6.42
N VAL A 176 1.42 -7.41 -5.27
CA VAL A 176 2.27 -6.47 -4.53
C VAL A 176 3.52 -7.12 -3.93
N GLY A 177 3.43 -8.38 -3.48
CA GLY A 177 4.53 -9.09 -2.81
C GLY A 177 5.85 -9.11 -3.60
N PRO A 178 5.89 -9.60 -4.85
CA PRO A 178 7.08 -9.53 -5.70
C PRO A 178 7.63 -8.11 -5.90
N MET A 179 6.74 -7.11 -6.02
CA MET A 179 7.13 -5.72 -6.17
C MET A 179 7.76 -5.15 -4.88
N THR A 180 7.31 -5.58 -3.70
CA THR A 180 7.95 -5.21 -2.42
C THR A 180 9.41 -5.66 -2.40
N VAL A 181 9.71 -6.88 -2.85
CA VAL A 181 11.10 -7.37 -2.93
C VAL A 181 11.92 -6.53 -3.91
N ALA A 182 11.37 -6.23 -5.10
CA ALA A 182 12.05 -5.40 -6.09
C ALA A 182 12.33 -3.98 -5.55
N MET A 183 11.40 -3.38 -4.81
CA MET A 183 11.58 -2.06 -4.22
C MET A 183 12.58 -2.06 -3.07
N LEU A 184 12.65 -3.13 -2.27
CA LEU A 184 13.71 -3.28 -1.27
C LEU A 184 15.10 -3.30 -1.93
N LEU A 185 15.28 -4.05 -3.01
CA LEU A 185 16.54 -4.08 -3.77
C LEU A 185 16.87 -2.70 -4.38
N LYS A 186 15.86 -1.97 -4.85
CA LYS A 186 16.02 -0.59 -5.32
C LYS A 186 16.48 0.34 -4.19
N ASN A 187 15.88 0.24 -3.00
CA ASN A 187 16.30 1.02 -1.83
C ASN A 187 17.74 0.69 -1.42
N THR A 188 18.14 -0.58 -1.46
CA THR A 188 19.53 -1.00 -1.22
C THR A 188 20.50 -0.34 -2.21
N LEU A 189 20.14 -0.29 -3.50
CA LEU A 189 20.95 0.40 -4.50
C LEU A 189 21.04 1.91 -4.26
N VAL A 190 19.92 2.54 -3.90
CA VAL A 190 19.84 3.98 -3.53
C VAL A 190 20.75 4.28 -2.35
N ALA A 191 20.70 3.45 -1.29
CA ALA A 191 21.54 3.58 -0.11
C ALA A 191 23.03 3.38 -0.43
N ALA A 192 23.37 2.34 -1.20
CA ALA A 192 24.75 2.06 -1.60
C ALA A 192 25.37 3.20 -2.43
N LYS A 193 24.54 3.85 -3.27
CA LYS A 193 24.95 4.99 -4.10
C LYS A 193 24.89 6.35 -3.39
N LYS A 194 24.41 6.43 -2.14
CA LYS A 194 24.29 7.68 -1.38
C LYS A 194 23.50 8.76 -2.14
N LEU A 195 22.37 8.36 -2.73
CA LEU A 195 21.57 9.28 -3.56
C LEU A 195 20.64 10.21 -2.75
N ILE A 196 20.51 9.97 -1.43
CA ILE A 196 19.62 10.73 -0.54
C ILE A 196 20.38 11.31 0.65
N TYR A 197 21.29 10.51 1.22
CA TYR A 197 22.14 10.83 2.38
C TYR A 197 23.61 10.80 1.99
#